data_AF-A0A9D2VX97-F1
#
_entry.id   AF-A0A9D2VX97-F1
#
_cell.length_a   1.000
_cell.length_b   1.000
_cell.length_c   1.000
_cell.angle_alpha   90.00
_cell.angle_beta   90.00
_cell.angle_gamma   90.00
#
_symmetry.space_group_name_H-M   'P 1'
#
loop_
_entity.id
_entity.type
_entity.pdbx_description
1 polymer ?
#
loop_
_entity_poly.entity_id
_entity_poly.type
_entity_poly.pdbx_seq_one_letter_code
_entity_poly.pdbx_strand_id
1 'polypeptide(L)' 'MILTKIEKLAEENGVSITALEKKLDFGNGTIRSWGQCSPSVDKLKKVADYFEVSIEYFLE' A
#
# COMPACT_ATOMS: atom_id res chain seq x y z
N MET A 1 -0.60 11.54 -3.18
CA MET A 1 0.54 10.62 -3.32
C MET A 1 0.19 9.30 -2.65
N ILE A 2 -0.18 8.28 -3.43
CA ILE A 2 -0.63 6.97 -2.93
C ILE A 2 0.38 6.37 -1.95
N LEU A 3 1.67 6.37 -2.32
CA LEU A 3 2.77 5.88 -1.50
C LEU A 3 2.78 6.52 -0.10
N THR A 4 2.68 7.85 0.00
CA THR A 4 2.71 8.57 1.28
C THR A 4 1.53 8.21 2.18
N LYS A 5 0.34 7.97 1.60
CA LYS A 5 -0.84 7.52 2.37
C LYS A 5 -0.64 6.11 2.91
N ILE A 6 -0.04 5.23 2.11
CA ILE A 6 0.32 3.87 2.54
C ILE A 6 1.39 3.91 3.62
N GLU A 7 2.43 4.74 3.46
CA GLU A 7 3.47 4.93 4.48
C GLU A 7 2.88 5.42 5.81
N LYS A 8 1.97 6.38 5.77
CA LYS A 8 1.24 6.83 6.97
C LYS A 8 0.43 5.70 7.61
N LEU A 9 -0.40 5.01 6.84
CA LEU A 9 -1.21 3.90 7.37
C LEU A 9 -0.33 2.78 7.95
N ALA A 10 0.77 2.47 7.27
CA ALA A 10 1.71 1.47 7.70
C ALA A 10 2.38 1.91 9.01
N GLU A 11 2.80 3.17 9.13
CA GLU A 11 3.36 3.75 10.36
C GLU A 11 2.33 3.74 11.52
N GLU A 12 1.08 4.14 11.27
CA GLU A 12 0.00 4.11 12.26
C GLU A 12 -0.32 2.70 12.75
N ASN A 13 -0.19 1.70 11.88
CA ASN A 13 -0.38 0.29 12.21
C ASN A 13 0.91 -0.39 12.75
N GLY A 14 2.03 0.33 12.83
CA GLY A 14 3.33 -0.23 13.23
C GLY A 14 3.89 -1.27 12.25
N VAL A 15 3.50 -1.21 10.98
CA VAL A 15 3.95 -2.08 9.89
C VAL A 15 4.92 -1.32 9.00
N SER A 16 6.08 -1.88 8.70
CA SER A 16 6.98 -1.29 7.69
C SER A 16 6.53 -1.66 6.28
N ILE A 17 6.81 -0.81 5.29
CA ILE A 17 6.50 -1.10 3.87
C ILE A 17 7.05 -2.46 3.43
N THR A 18 8.28 -2.81 3.80
CA THR A 18 8.87 -4.11 3.49
C THR A 18 8.12 -5.28 4.15
N ALA A 19 7.61 -5.08 5.36
CA ALA A 19 6.84 -6.10 6.08
C ALA A 19 5.45 -6.26 5.45
N LEU A 20 4.81 -5.16 5.06
CA LEU A 20 3.57 -5.13 4.30
C LEU A 20 3.72 -5.85 2.95
N GLU A 21 4.79 -5.54 2.21
CA GLU A 21 5.10 -6.22 0.95
C GLU A 21 5.28 -7.73 1.16
N LYS A 22 5.99 -8.16 2.21
CA LYS A 22 6.09 -9.58 2.57
C LYS A 22 4.75 -10.20 2.93
N LYS A 23 3.89 -9.49 3.67
CA LYS A 23 2.59 -10.00 4.12
C LYS A 23 1.60 -10.17 2.98
N LEU A 24 1.66 -9.26 2.01
CA LEU A 24 0.77 -9.24 0.84
C LEU A 24 1.35 -10.02 -0.36
N ASP A 25 2.50 -10.65 -0.18
CA ASP A 25 3.26 -11.34 -1.22
C ASP A 25 3.50 -10.43 -2.44
N PHE A 26 3.91 -9.19 -2.16
CA PHE A 26 4.31 -8.25 -3.19
C PHE A 26 5.78 -8.41 -3.52
N GLY A 27 6.09 -8.29 -4.81
CA GLY A 27 7.46 -8.20 -5.27
C GLY A 27 8.16 -7.00 -4.63
N ASN A 28 9.40 -7.19 -4.19
CA ASN A 28 10.19 -6.19 -3.48
C ASN A 28 10.23 -4.86 -4.25
N GLY A 29 9.78 -3.76 -3.65
CA GLY A 29 9.73 -2.43 -4.28
C GLY A 29 8.48 -2.14 -5.11
N THR A 30 7.47 -3.01 -5.06
CA THR A 30 6.16 -2.77 -5.68
C THR A 30 5.51 -1.52 -5.09
N ILE A 31 5.46 -1.41 -3.76
CA ILE A 31 4.81 -0.26 -3.12
C ILE A 31 5.59 1.03 -3.41
N ARG A 32 6.92 0.96 -3.39
CA ARG A 32 7.79 2.10 -3.73
C ARG A 32 7.55 2.60 -5.16
N SER A 33 7.29 1.71 -6.10
CA SER A 33 6.90 2.06 -7.47
C SER A 33 5.58 2.83 -7.52
N TRP A 34 4.69 2.69 -6.54
CA TRP A 34 3.39 3.38 -6.51
C TRP A 34 3.49 4.89 -6.27
N GLY A 35 4.66 5.37 -5.85
CA GLY A 35 4.97 6.79 -5.79
C GLY A 35 5.24 7.42 -7.17
N GLN A 36 5.50 6.59 -8.19
CA GLN A 36 5.83 7.03 -9.55
C GLN A 36 4.84 6.51 -10.60
N CYS A 37 4.35 5.29 -10.41
CA CYS A 37 3.38 4.64 -11.27
C CYS A 37 2.09 4.36 -10.50
N SER A 38 0.94 4.36 -11.19
CA SER A 38 -0.30 3.95 -10.53
C SER A 38 -0.30 2.43 -10.29
N PRO A 39 -0.66 1.95 -9.10
CA PRO A 39 -0.83 0.52 -8.85
C PRO A 39 -1.94 -0.09 -9.69
N SER A 40 -1.86 -1.40 -9.87
CA SER A 40 -3.03 -2.18 -10.30
C SER A 40 -4.06 -2.22 -9.18
N VAL A 41 -5.34 -2.07 -9.54
CA VAL A 41 -6.48 -2.12 -8.59
C VAL A 41 -6.43 -3.38 -7.72
N ASP A 42 -6.00 -4.52 -8.26
CA ASP A 42 -5.86 -5.77 -7.51
C ASP A 42 -4.90 -5.66 -6.32
N LYS A 43 -3.71 -5.10 -6.55
CA LYS A 43 -2.71 -4.90 -5.48
C LYS A 43 -3.15 -3.82 -4.51
N LEU A 44 -3.72 -2.73 -5.02
CA LEU A 44 -4.23 -1.66 -4.17
C LEU A 44 -5.36 -2.16 -3.27
N LYS A 45 -6.24 -3.02 -3.80
CA LYS A 45 -7.32 -3.67 -3.05
C LYS A 45 -6.77 -4.58 -1.96
N LYS A 46 -5.71 -5.37 -2.21
CA LYS A 46 -5.05 -6.18 -1.16
C LYS A 46 -4.51 -5.34 -0.01
N VAL A 47 -3.90 -4.19 -0.31
CA VAL A 47 -3.43 -3.24 0.72
C VAL A 47 -4.60 -2.66 1.49
N ALA A 48 -5.62 -2.22 0.75
CA ALA A 48 -6.84 -1.63 1.31
C ALA A 48 -7.55 -2.61 2.26
N ASP A 49 -7.73 -3.86 1.83
CA ASP A 49 -8.31 -4.96 2.61
C ASP A 49 -7.48 -5.27 3.87
N TYR A 50 -6.16 -5.28 3.74
CA TYR A 50 -5.26 -5.52 4.87
C TYR A 50 -5.30 -4.43 5.94
N PHE A 51 -5.47 -3.17 5.53
CA PHE A 51 -5.59 -2.04 6.44
C PHE A 51 -7.04 -1.71 6.80
N GLU A 52 -8.01 -2.51 6.34
CA GLU A 52 -9.45 -2.22 6.47
C GLU A 52 -9.84 -0.79 6.03
N VAL A 53 -9.20 -0.29 4.97
CA VAL A 53 -9.50 1.01 4.37
C VAL A 53 -10.08 0.84 2.97
N SER A 54 -10.81 1.85 2.49
CA SER A 54 -11.32 1.85 1.11
C SER A 54 -10.21 2.17 0.11
N ILE A 55 -10.29 1.57 -1.09
CA ILE A 55 -9.37 1.87 -2.20
C ILE A 55 -9.41 3.37 -2.55
N GLU A 56 -10.59 3.97 -2.44
CA GLU A 56 -10.83 5.40 -2.62
C GLU A 56 -9.97 6.27 -1.71
N TYR A 57 -9.63 5.81 -0.50
CA TYR A 57 -8.72 6.51 0.39
C TYR A 57 -7.37 6.80 -0.27
N PHE A 58 -6.92 5.95 -1.18
CA PHE A 58 -5.67 6.14 -1.91
C PHE A 58 -5.83 6.97 -3.19
N LEU A 59 -7.03 7.00 -3.78
CA LEU A 59 -7.36 7.72 -5.02
C LEU A 59 -7.67 9.20 -4.78
N GLU A 60 -8.18 9.55 -3.60
CA GLU A 60 -8.40 10.92 -3.15
C GLU A 60 -7.07 11.67 -2.88
#